data_AF-A0A947FP93-F1
#
_entry.id   AF-A0A947FP93-F1
#
_cell.length_a   1.000
_cell.length_b   1.000
_cell.length_c   1.000
_cell.angle_alpha   90.00
_cell.angle_beta   90.00
_cell.angle_gamma   90.00
#
_symmetry.space_group_name_H-M   'P 1'
#
loop_
_entity.id
_entity.type
_entity.pdbx_description
1 polymer ?
#
loop_
_entity_poly.entity_id
_entity_poly.type
_entity_poly.pdbx_seq_one_letter_code
_entity_poly.pdbx_strand_id
1 'polypeptide(L)' 'MDRITEIKKAAEKDNSYRGFGDYRIRCSLCGERHTRKGGKTVKGKFVCRECVGKGLS' A
#
# COMPACT_ATOMS: atom_id res chain seq x y z
N MET A 1 -1.57 -38.64 -16.63
CA MET A 1 -1.46 -37.36 -15.92
C MET A 1 -0.80 -36.38 -16.89
N ASP A 2 -1.59 -35.48 -17.47
CA ASP A 2 -1.12 -34.54 -18.49
C ASP A 2 -0.21 -33.47 -17.89
N ARG A 3 0.92 -33.25 -18.55
CA ARG A 3 1.95 -32.27 -18.19
C ARG A 3 1.37 -30.84 -18.11
N ILE A 4 0.30 -30.58 -18.87
CA ILE A 4 -0.45 -29.32 -18.87
C ILE A 4 -1.13 -29.07 -17.51
N THR A 5 -1.60 -30.11 -16.84
CA THR A 5 -2.27 -30.00 -15.53
C THR A 5 -1.28 -29.62 -14.43
N GLU A 6 -0.04 -30.12 -14.50
CA GLU A 6 1.02 -29.78 -13.54
C GLU A 6 1.49 -28.33 -13.68
N ILE A 7 1.58 -27.83 -14.92
CA ILE A 7 1.93 -26.43 -15.21
C ILE A 7 0.85 -25.48 -14.69
N LYS A 8 -0.44 -25.80 -14.87
CA LYS A 8 -1.54 -24.99 -14.31
C LYS A 8 -1.52 -24.92 -12.79
N LYS A 9 -1.24 -26.06 -12.12
CA LYS A 9 -1.15 -26.13 -10.66
C LYS A 9 0.04 -25.33 -10.08
N ALA A 10 1.13 -25.19 -10.84
CA ALA A 10 2.26 -24.35 -10.47
C ALA A 10 1.93 -22.84 -10.61
N ALA A 11 1.16 -22.45 -11.63
CA ALA A 11 0.78 -21.05 -11.85
C ALA A 11 -0.15 -20.49 -10.75
N GLU A 12 -1.01 -21.33 -10.17
CA GLU A 12 -1.86 -20.91 -9.03
C GLU A 12 -1.04 -20.64 -7.75
N LYS A 13 0.14 -21.25 -7.63
CA LYS A 13 1.01 -21.11 -6.45
C LYS A 13 1.85 -19.83 -6.47
N ASP A 14 1.99 -19.21 -7.65
CA ASP A 14 2.71 -17.95 -7.85
C ASP A 14 1.76 -16.74 -7.97
N ASN A 15 0.50 -16.87 -7.54
CA ASN A 15 -0.39 -15.71 -7.36
C ASN A 15 -0.01 -14.94 -6.08
N SER A 16 1.24 -14.49 -6.04
CA SER A 16 1.77 -13.51 -5.12
C SER A 16 1.27 -12.10 -5.49
N TYR A 17 -0.02 -11.93 -5.83
CA TYR A 17 -0.69 -10.62 -5.73
C TYR A 17 -0.99 -10.26 -4.26
N ARG A 18 -0.05 -10.63 -3.38
CA ARG A 18 0.01 -10.25 -1.99
C ARG A 18 0.55 -8.83 -1.93
N GLY A 19 -0.32 -7.83 -2.06
CA GLY A 19 0.12 -6.47 -1.70
C GLY A 19 -0.75 -5.26 -2.04
N PHE A 20 -1.83 -5.36 -2.81
CA PHE A 20 -2.66 -4.19 -3.13
C PHE A 20 -3.88 -4.00 -2.21
N GLY A 21 -3.88 -4.63 -1.03
CA GLY A 21 -5.00 -4.52 -0.08
C GLY A 21 -4.86 -3.42 0.99
N ASP A 22 -3.64 -3.03 1.37
CA ASP A 22 -3.47 -2.17 2.56
C ASP A 22 -2.12 -1.42 2.50
N TYR A 23 -1.86 -0.65 1.42
CA TYR A 23 -0.72 0.29 1.40
C TYR A 23 -0.99 1.43 2.39
N ARG A 24 -0.80 1.13 3.69
CA ARG A 24 -0.77 2.14 4.74
C ARG A 24 0.55 2.88 4.65
N ILE A 25 0.48 4.13 4.19
CA ILE A 25 1.61 5.02 4.05
C ILE A 25 1.85 5.68 5.41
N ARG A 26 3.12 5.75 5.81
CA ARG A 26 3.52 6.41 7.05
C ARG A 26 3.41 7.93 6.90
N CYS A 27 2.67 8.58 7.79
CA CYS A 27 2.66 10.04 7.91
C CYS A 27 4.03 10.52 8.36
N SER A 28 4.57 11.52 7.66
CA SER A 28 5.88 12.10 7.98
C SER A 28 5.86 13.05 9.17
N LEU A 29 4.68 13.42 9.67
CA LEU A 29 4.51 14.28 10.86
C LEU A 29 4.25 13.45 12.12
N CYS A 30 3.21 12.61 12.16
CA CYS A 30 2.89 11.79 13.34
C CYS A 30 3.52 10.40 13.34
N GLY A 31 4.10 9.92 12.24
CA GLY A 31 4.72 8.59 12.14
C GLY A 31 3.74 7.41 12.07
N GLU A 32 2.43 7.69 12.15
CA GLU A 32 1.37 6.69 12.06
C GLU A 32 1.13 6.23 10.62
N ARG A 33 0.60 5.01 10.47
CA ARG A 33 0.32 4.39 9.17
C ARG A 33 -1.14 4.62 8.79
N HIS A 34 -1.37 5.38 7.73
CA HIS A 34 -2.71 5.68 7.23
C HIS A 34 -2.88 5.19 5.80
N THR A 35 -4.11 4.89 5.40
CA THR A 35 -4.40 4.71 3.97
C THR A 35 -4.23 6.05 3.25
N ARG A 36 -3.95 6.03 1.94
CA ARG A 36 -3.74 7.26 1.14
C ARG A 36 -4.98 8.18 1.13
N LYS A 37 -6.14 7.70 1.58
CA LYS A 37 -7.41 8.44 1.55
C LYS A 37 -7.35 9.66 2.48
N GLY A 38 -7.36 10.86 1.90
CA GLY A 38 -7.43 12.13 2.62
C GLY A 38 -6.10 12.67 3.15
N GLY A 39 -4.98 11.99 2.93
CA GLY A 39 -3.65 12.56 3.18
C GLY A 39 -3.14 13.35 1.98
N LYS A 40 -2.16 14.22 2.21
CA LYS A 40 -1.52 15.04 1.19
C LYS A 40 -0.03 14.69 1.10
N THR A 41 0.51 14.66 -0.12
CA THR A 41 1.95 14.54 -0.32
C THR A 41 2.56 15.93 -0.42
N VAL A 42 3.52 16.25 0.45
CA VAL A 42 4.24 17.53 0.48
C VAL A 42 5.72 17.25 0.29
N LYS A 43 6.34 17.77 -0.77
CA LYS A 43 7.77 17.52 -1.10
C LYS A 43 8.15 16.02 -1.10
N GLY A 44 7.28 15.17 -1.65
CA GLY A 44 7.48 13.71 -1.66
C GLY A 44 7.21 12.98 -0.35
N LYS A 45 6.81 13.69 0.72
CA LYS A 45 6.45 13.12 2.03
C LYS A 45 4.95 13.05 2.19
N PHE A 46 4.41 11.88 2.54
CA PHE A 46 2.98 11.74 2.86
C PHE A 46 2.68 12.32 4.23
N VAL A 47 1.61 13.09 4.33
CA VAL A 47 1.08 13.70 5.55
C VAL A 47 -0.39 13.30 5.68
N CYS A 48 -0.80 12.74 6.81
CA CYS A 48 -2.19 12.33 7.03
C CYS A 48 -3.12 13.53 7.17
N ARG A 49 -4.43 13.31 6.96
CA ARG A 49 -5.46 14.37 6.97
C ARG A 49 -5.41 15.25 8.23
N GLU A 50 -5.21 14.63 9.39
CA GLU A 50 -5.16 15.31 10.69
C GLU A 50 -3.95 16.24 10.79
N CYS A 51 -2.80 15.81 10.27
CA CYS A 51 -1.59 16.63 10.26
C CYS A 51 -1.60 17.68 9.14
N VAL A 52 -2.33 17.47 8.04
CA VAL A 52 -2.51 18.47 6.97
C VAL A 52 -3.23 19.71 7.49
N GLY A 53 -4.24 19.53 8.36
CA GLY A 53 -5.00 20.65 8.94
C GLY A 53 -4.27 21.42 10.04
N LYS A 54 -3.18 20.89 10.58
CA LYS A 54 -2.41 21.53 11.67
C LYS A 54 -1.40 22.56 11.19
N GLY A 55 -1.32 22.79 9.88
CA GLY A 55 -0.48 23.86 9.31
C GLY A 55 1.01 23.56 9.50
N LEU A 56 1.67 23.24 8.40
CA LEU A 56 3.03 23.73 8.23
C LEU A 56 2.92 25.26 8.16
N SER A 57 2.91 25.93 9.31
CA SER A 57 3.22 27.34 9.45
C SER A 57 4.72 27.53 9.42
#